data_AF-A0A2P1EG94-F1
#
_entry.id   AF-A0A2P1EG94-F1
#
_cell.length_a   1.000
_cell.length_b   1.000
_cell.length_c   1.000
_cell.angle_alpha   90.00
_cell.angle_beta   90.00
_cell.angle_gamma   90.00
#
_symmetry.space_group_name_H-M   'P 1'
#
loop_
_entity.id
_entity.type
_entity.pdbx_description
1 polymer ?
#
loop_
_entity_poly.entity_id
_entity_poly.type
_entity_poly.pdbx_seq_one_letter_code
_entity_poly.pdbx_strand_id
1 'polypeptide(L)'
;SYQIEGAPAEDGKSPSIWDTFSHTPGKIAGGETGDIACDHYHRYEEDIGLMKRPSTNAYRLSISWPRIFPDGYRQANEAGMAFYRNLIGRLREEGIQPTVTLYHWDLP
;
A
#
# COMPACT_ATOMS: atom_id res chain seq x y z
N SER A 1 -2.37 1.74 2.28
CA SER A 1 -1.86 1.75 0.90
C SER A 1 -1.31 3.11 0.54
N TYR A 2 -2.09 4.01 -0.09
CA TYR A 2 -1.56 5.23 -0.74
C TYR A 2 -0.65 6.10 0.12
N GLN A 3 -0.98 6.24 1.42
CA GLN A 3 -0.26 7.11 2.34
C GLN A 3 1.16 6.62 2.71
N ILE A 4 1.49 5.34 2.53
CA ILE A 4 2.76 4.77 3.01
C ILE A 4 3.49 3.94 1.96
N GLU A 5 2.79 3.33 1.00
CA GLU A 5 3.38 2.34 0.08
C GLU A 5 4.41 2.96 -0.86
N GLY A 6 4.05 4.06 -1.54
CA GLY A 6 4.82 4.51 -2.71
C GLY A 6 4.69 3.56 -3.91
N ALA A 7 5.68 3.60 -4.79
CA ALA A 7 5.81 2.74 -5.96
C ALA A 7 4.53 2.75 -6.85
N PRO A 8 4.08 3.92 -7.35
CA PRO A 8 2.79 4.10 -8.00
C PRO A 8 2.70 3.44 -9.38
N ALA A 9 3.84 3.21 -10.04
CA ALA A 9 3.93 2.64 -11.39
C ALA A 9 4.79 1.37 -11.45
N GLU A 10 5.12 0.79 -10.30
CA GLU A 10 5.90 -0.45 -10.22
C GLU A 10 4.98 -1.68 -10.23
N ASP A 11 5.52 -2.79 -10.73
CA ASP A 11 4.87 -4.10 -10.71
C ASP A 11 3.43 -4.09 -11.24
N GLY A 12 3.14 -3.24 -12.22
CA GLY A 12 1.87 -3.20 -12.93
C GLY A 12 0.72 -2.50 -12.19
N LYS A 13 0.99 -1.77 -11.10
CA LYS A 13 -0.02 -0.90 -10.47
C LYS A 13 -0.47 0.20 -11.45
N SER A 14 -1.78 0.46 -11.53
CA SER A 14 -2.33 1.61 -12.24
C SER A 14 -2.54 2.81 -11.30
N PRO A 15 -2.70 4.04 -11.85
CA PRO A 15 -3.08 5.20 -11.04
C PRO A 15 -4.44 5.02 -10.36
N SER A 16 -4.59 5.59 -9.16
CA SER A 16 -5.86 5.82 -8.50
C SER A 16 -6.37 7.25 -8.70
N ILE A 17 -7.58 7.53 -8.21
CA ILE A 17 -8.10 8.89 -8.09
C ILE A 17 -7.20 9.79 -7.22
N TRP A 18 -6.46 9.25 -6.25
CA TRP A 18 -5.51 10.02 -5.44
C TRP A 18 -4.21 10.33 -6.17
N ASP A 19 -3.75 9.44 -7.05
CA ASP A 19 -2.63 9.74 -7.96
C ASP A 19 -3.01 10.93 -8.84
N THR A 20 -4.20 10.90 -9.46
CA THR A 20 -4.68 12.01 -10.29
C THR A 20 -4.89 13.30 -9.49
N PHE A 21 -5.52 13.20 -8.31
CA PHE A 21 -5.83 14.35 -7.47
C PHE A 21 -4.55 15.03 -6.93
N SER A 22 -3.57 14.25 -6.46
CA SER A 22 -2.34 14.81 -5.90
C SER A 22 -1.45 15.49 -6.93
N HIS A 23 -1.44 14.99 -8.17
CA HIS A 23 -0.73 15.59 -9.29
C HIS A 23 -1.42 16.84 -9.87
N THR A 24 -2.60 17.22 -9.37
CA THR A 24 -3.31 18.42 -9.82
C THR A 24 -2.81 19.66 -9.06
N PRO A 25 -2.28 20.70 -9.74
CA PRO A 25 -1.77 21.90 -9.07
C PRO A 25 -2.77 22.53 -8.10
N GLY A 26 -2.31 22.84 -6.89
CA GLY A 26 -3.12 23.49 -5.85
C GLY A 26 -4.09 22.57 -5.10
N LYS A 27 -4.12 21.26 -5.39
CA LYS A 27 -4.95 20.30 -4.64
C LYS A 27 -4.29 19.78 -3.36
N ILE A 28 -2.96 19.72 -3.33
CA ILE A 28 -2.17 19.33 -2.17
C ILE A 28 -1.36 20.52 -1.70
N ALA A 29 -1.33 20.76 -0.38
CA ALA A 29 -0.46 21.76 0.21
C ALA A 29 1.00 21.38 -0.09
N GLY A 30 1.77 22.31 -0.67
CA GLY A 30 3.15 22.02 -1.09
C GLY A 30 3.30 21.19 -2.37
N GLY A 31 2.20 20.71 -2.98
CA GLY A 31 2.24 19.93 -4.22
C GLY A 31 2.85 18.54 -4.06
N GLU A 32 2.84 17.98 -2.85
CA GLU A 32 3.37 16.64 -2.56
C GLU A 32 2.50 15.52 -3.17
N THR A 33 3.11 14.38 -3.46
CA THR A 33 2.46 13.19 -4.03
C THR A 33 2.72 11.95 -3.18
N GLY A 34 1.92 10.90 -3.39
CA GLY A 34 2.13 9.59 -2.77
C GLY A 34 3.14 8.69 -3.49
N ASP A 35 3.97 9.24 -4.40
CA ASP A 35 4.79 8.42 -5.30
C ASP A 35 5.91 7.67 -4.57
N ILE A 36 6.50 8.31 -3.57
CA ILE A 36 7.48 7.67 -2.68
C ILE A 36 6.84 7.37 -1.32
N ALA A 37 6.12 8.35 -0.76
CA ALA A 37 5.52 8.25 0.57
C ALA A 37 6.54 7.79 1.63
N CYS A 38 6.29 6.68 2.32
CA CYS A 38 7.22 6.07 3.27
C CYS A 38 8.06 4.93 2.65
N ASP A 39 7.89 4.68 1.35
CA ASP A 39 8.57 3.59 0.63
C ASP A 39 8.29 2.20 1.24
N HIS A 40 7.12 2.04 1.87
CA HIS A 40 6.72 0.79 2.54
C HIS A 40 6.64 -0.38 1.56
N TYR A 41 6.40 -0.12 0.26
CA TYR A 41 6.42 -1.16 -0.77
C TYR A 41 7.74 -1.95 -0.77
N HIS A 42 8.86 -1.25 -0.58
CA HIS A 42 10.20 -1.85 -0.52
C HIS A 42 10.67 -2.14 0.90
N ARG A 43 10.14 -1.41 1.90
CA ARG A 43 10.66 -1.39 3.28
C ARG A 43 9.79 -2.12 4.30
N TYR A 44 8.74 -2.82 3.87
CA TYR A 44 7.80 -3.44 4.81
C TYR A 44 8.47 -4.40 5.82
N GLU A 45 9.59 -5.03 5.49
CA GLU A 45 10.33 -5.86 6.44
C GLU A 45 10.99 -5.05 7.58
N GLU A 46 11.55 -3.87 7.25
CA GLU A 46 12.08 -2.93 8.24
C GLU A 46 10.95 -2.44 9.16
N ASP A 47 9.81 -2.08 8.56
CA ASP A 47 8.64 -1.60 9.31
C ASP A 47 8.09 -2.67 10.26
N ILE A 48 8.00 -3.94 9.81
CA ILE A 48 7.65 -5.07 10.68
C ILE A 48 8.68 -5.22 11.82
N GLY A 49 9.97 -5.08 11.52
CA GLY A 49 11.05 -5.10 12.52
C GLY A 49 10.89 -4.03 13.59
N LEU A 50 10.39 -2.85 13.22
CA LEU A 50 10.09 -1.76 14.16
C LEU A 50 8.86 -2.08 15.02
N MET A 51 7.82 -2.71 14.47
CA MET A 51 6.59 -3.08 15.20
C MET A 51 6.83 -4.08 16.34
N LYS A 52 7.92 -4.85 16.28
CA LYS A 52 8.30 -5.78 17.36
C LYS A 52 8.72 -5.09 18.65
N ARG A 53 9.33 -3.89 18.57
CA ARG A 53 9.87 -3.17 19.73
C ARG A 53 8.78 -2.72 20.73
N PRO A 54 7.64 -2.16 20.29
CA PRO A 54 6.59 -1.69 21.19
C PRO A 54 5.56 -2.76 21.66
N SER A 55 5.80 -4.07 21.47
CA SER A 55 4.81 -5.13 21.77
C SER A 55 3.46 -4.93 21.05
N THR A 56 3.50 -4.39 19.82
CA THR A 56 2.30 -4.29 18.97
C THR A 56 1.78 -5.68 18.64
N ASN A 57 0.49 -5.92 18.92
CA ASN A 57 -0.15 -7.22 18.68
C ASN A 57 -0.96 -7.27 17.37
N ALA A 58 -1.20 -6.12 16.71
CA ALA A 58 -1.98 -6.04 15.49
C ALA A 58 -1.48 -4.92 14.58
N TYR A 59 -1.59 -5.14 13.26
CA TYR A 59 -1.33 -4.14 12.25
C TYR A 59 -2.54 -3.99 11.34
N ARG A 60 -3.08 -2.77 11.27
CA ARG A 60 -4.15 -2.42 10.33
C ARG A 60 -3.54 -1.88 9.06
N LEU A 61 -3.74 -2.60 7.96
CA LEU A 61 -3.34 -2.20 6.63
C LEU A 61 -4.57 -2.01 5.72
N SER A 62 -4.38 -1.31 4.62
CA SER A 62 -5.33 -1.31 3.50
C SER A 62 -4.67 -1.85 2.24
N ILE A 63 -5.47 -2.53 1.42
CA ILE A 63 -5.04 -3.05 0.12
C ILE A 63 -5.27 -1.97 -0.93
N SER A 64 -4.25 -1.70 -1.77
CA SER A 64 -4.36 -0.80 -2.91
C SER A 64 -5.15 -1.50 -4.02
N TRP A 65 -6.40 -1.08 -4.23
CA TRP A 65 -7.24 -1.62 -5.31
C TRP A 65 -6.51 -1.62 -6.67
N PRO A 66 -5.96 -0.50 -7.18
CA PRO A 66 -5.34 -0.49 -8.50
C PRO A 66 -4.02 -1.28 -8.57
N ARG A 67 -3.48 -1.73 -7.42
CA ARG A 67 -2.34 -2.66 -7.38
C ARG A 67 -2.81 -4.09 -7.60
N ILE A 68 -4.00 -4.45 -7.11
CA ILE A 68 -4.60 -5.79 -7.31
C ILE A 68 -5.30 -5.90 -8.65
N PHE A 69 -6.13 -4.92 -9.00
CA PHE A 69 -6.87 -4.88 -10.26
C PHE A 69 -6.55 -3.56 -10.99
N PRO A 70 -5.47 -3.52 -11.79
CA PRO A 70 -5.09 -2.31 -12.51
C PRO A 70 -6.15 -1.83 -13.50
N ASP A 71 -6.99 -2.76 -13.99
CA ASP A 71 -8.13 -2.52 -14.86
C ASP A 71 -9.45 -2.25 -14.11
N GLY A 72 -9.37 -2.14 -12.78
CA GLY A 72 -10.49 -1.89 -11.89
C GLY A 72 -11.17 -3.13 -11.33
N TYR A 73 -11.23 -4.28 -12.03
CA TYR A 73 -11.94 -5.45 -11.45
C TYR A 73 -11.73 -6.81 -12.13
N ARG A 74 -11.08 -6.91 -13.30
CA ARG A 74 -11.13 -8.16 -14.08
C ARG A 74 -9.91 -9.02 -13.81
N GLN A 75 -8.74 -8.57 -14.28
CA GLN A 75 -7.53 -9.35 -14.19
C GLN A 75 -6.73 -8.96 -12.95
N ALA A 76 -6.56 -9.92 -12.04
CA ALA A 76 -5.67 -9.72 -10.91
C ALA A 76 -4.22 -9.60 -11.40
N ASN A 77 -3.51 -8.61 -10.85
CA ASN A 77 -2.08 -8.42 -11.02
C ASN A 77 -1.34 -9.30 -9.99
N GLU A 78 -0.67 -10.34 -10.48
CA GLU A 78 0.00 -11.32 -9.61
C GLU A 78 1.15 -10.73 -8.79
N ALA A 79 1.87 -9.75 -9.32
CA ALA A 79 2.95 -9.10 -8.58
C ALA A 79 2.38 -8.26 -7.42
N GLY A 80 1.32 -7.50 -7.69
CA GLY A 80 0.57 -6.78 -6.65
C GLY A 80 -0.01 -7.71 -5.57
N MET A 81 -0.57 -8.85 -5.98
CA MET A 81 -1.04 -9.88 -5.04
C MET A 81 0.11 -10.49 -4.23
N ALA A 82 1.27 -10.70 -4.84
CA ALA A 82 2.45 -11.24 -4.16
C ALA A 82 2.94 -10.31 -3.04
N PHE A 83 2.96 -9.00 -3.26
CA PHE A 83 3.31 -8.02 -2.22
C PHE A 83 2.46 -8.20 -0.95
N TYR A 84 1.12 -8.21 -1.07
CA TYR A 84 0.25 -8.38 0.11
C TYR A 84 0.33 -9.77 0.71
N ARG A 85 0.52 -10.83 -0.10
CA ARG A 85 0.77 -12.19 0.42
C ARG A 85 2.02 -12.23 1.28
N ASN A 86 3.11 -11.62 0.83
CA ASN A 86 4.38 -11.56 1.55
C ASN A 86 4.25 -10.73 2.83
N LEU A 87 3.69 -9.52 2.74
CA LEU A 87 3.45 -8.64 3.89
C LEU A 87 2.62 -9.33 4.98
N ILE A 88 1.47 -9.91 4.60
CA ILE A 88 0.58 -10.61 5.54
C ILE A 88 1.24 -11.87 6.11
N GLY A 89 1.98 -12.62 5.28
CA GLY A 89 2.77 -13.78 5.72
C GLY A 89 3.79 -13.40 6.80
N ARG A 90 4.61 -12.38 6.52
CA ARG A 90 5.64 -11.88 7.44
C ARG A 90 5.04 -11.34 8.74
N LEU A 91 3.92 -10.60 8.68
CA LEU A 91 3.22 -10.15 9.90
C LEU A 91 2.81 -11.33 10.79
N ARG A 92 2.24 -12.39 10.20
CA ARG A 92 1.82 -13.58 10.94
C ARG A 92 3.00 -14.35 11.51
N GLU A 93 4.10 -14.46 10.77
CA GLU A 93 5.34 -15.10 11.24
C GLU A 93 5.93 -14.39 12.45
N GLU A 94 5.78 -13.07 12.54
CA GLU A 94 6.22 -12.25 13.68
C GLU A 94 5.16 -12.13 14.79
N GLY A 95 4.04 -12.86 14.69
CA GLY A 95 2.97 -12.86 15.70
C GLY A 95 2.12 -11.60 15.75
N ILE A 96 2.16 -10.77 14.69
CA ILE A 96 1.37 -9.54 14.57
C ILE A 96 0.09 -9.86 13.80
N GLN A 97 -1.08 -9.61 14.41
CA GLN A 97 -2.37 -9.88 13.76
C GLN A 97 -2.63 -8.88 12.61
N PRO A 98 -2.69 -9.33 11.34
CA PRO A 98 -3.09 -8.46 10.24
C PRO A 98 -4.59 -8.18 10.31
N THR A 99 -4.98 -6.92 10.11
CA THR A 99 -6.37 -6.50 9.93
C THR A 99 -6.47 -5.68 8.66
N VAL A 100 -7.38 -6.08 7.75
CA VAL A 100 -7.39 -5.57 6.38
C VAL A 100 -8.58 -4.64 6.16
N THR A 101 -8.27 -3.44 5.66
CA THR A 101 -9.24 -2.51 5.08
C THR A 101 -9.23 -2.69 3.56
N LEU A 102 -10.34 -3.11 2.96
CA LEU A 102 -10.40 -3.37 1.51
C LEU A 102 -10.35 -2.09 0.67
N TYR A 103 -10.94 -1.01 1.18
CA TYR A 103 -11.00 0.26 0.48
C TYR A 103 -10.61 1.40 1.42
N HIS A 104 -9.55 2.12 1.07
CA HIS A 104 -9.08 3.28 1.81
C HIS A 104 -8.80 4.44 0.85
N TRP A 105 -9.84 4.78 0.07
CA TRP A 105 -9.96 5.94 -0.82
C TRP A 105 -9.19 5.88 -2.14
N ASP A 106 -8.43 4.82 -2.40
CA ASP A 106 -7.62 4.62 -3.60
C ASP A 106 -8.39 3.87 -4.69
N LEU A 107 -9.50 4.45 -5.14
CA LEU A 107 -10.27 3.93 -6.28
C LEU A 107 -9.42 3.99 -7.57
N PRO A 108 -9.35 2.92 -8.38
CA PRO A 108 -8.73 2.95 -9.72
C PRO A 108 -9.38 3.99 -10.64
#